data_AF-A0A0B4ZSY4-F1
#
_entry.id   AF-A0A0B4ZSY4-F1
#
_cell.length_a   1.000
_cell.length_b   1.000
_cell.length_c   1.000
_cell.angle_alpha   90.00
_cell.angle_beta   90.00
_cell.angle_gamma   90.00
#
_symmetry.space_group_name_H-M   'P 1'
#
loop_
_entity.id
_entity.type
_entity.pdbx_description
1 polymer ?
#
loop_
_entity_poly.entity_id
_entity_poly.type
_entity_poly.pdbx_seq_one_letter_code
_entity_poly.pdbx_strand_id
1 'polypeptide(L)'
;MESIAQFLPSKMPQDLFIDLAAAIGVRAAPYVDPLEAALVSQAEKYFPTIVHHTRGFLVAVESPLVRELPLMHPFHVLLIALGYLITVFVGMQIMKHFDRFEVKTFSLFHNFCLVSISAYMCGGILYEAYQANYGLFENAADHTAQGLP
;
A
#
# COMPACT_ATOMS: atom_id res chain seq x y z
N MET A 1 5.01 -3.35 -40.77
CA MET A 1 5.20 -3.96 -39.44
C MET A 1 4.52 -3.02 -38.47
N GLU A 2 3.26 -3.28 -38.14
CA GLU A 2 2.50 -2.46 -37.20
C GLU A 2 3.15 -2.58 -35.82
N SER A 3 3.47 -1.43 -35.22
CA SER A 3 4.18 -1.38 -33.94
C SER A 3 3.27 -1.93 -32.85
N ILE A 4 3.78 -2.93 -32.11
CA ILE A 4 3.12 -3.55 -30.95
C ILE A 4 2.69 -2.50 -29.90
N ALA A 5 3.30 -1.31 -29.93
CA ALA A 5 2.92 -0.15 -29.14
C ALA A 5 1.46 0.31 -29.33
N GLN A 6 0.82 0.02 -30.47
CA GLN A 6 -0.58 0.39 -30.71
C GLN A 6 -1.58 -0.49 -29.93
N PHE A 7 -1.14 -1.67 -29.48
CA PHE A 7 -1.95 -2.61 -28.69
C PHE A 7 -1.59 -2.60 -27.19
N LEU A 8 -0.56 -1.86 -26.79
CA LEU A 8 -0.26 -1.66 -25.39
C LEU A 8 -1.27 -0.66 -24.79
N PRO A 9 -1.96 -1.00 -23.70
CA PRO A 9 -2.83 -0.05 -23.01
C PRO A 9 -2.01 1.19 -22.62
N SER A 10 -2.62 2.38 -22.71
CA SER A 10 -1.96 3.68 -22.45
C SER A 10 -1.50 3.87 -21.00
N LYS A 11 -1.92 2.97 -20.10
CA LYS A 11 -1.51 2.88 -18.70
C LYS A 11 -1.24 1.43 -18.36
N MET A 12 -0.25 1.18 -17.49
CA MET A 12 -0.04 -0.16 -16.97
C MET A 12 -1.20 -0.54 -16.04
N PRO A 13 -1.54 -1.83 -15.89
CA PRO A 13 -2.62 -2.26 -15.02
C PRO A 13 -2.49 -1.75 -13.58
N GLN A 14 -1.27 -1.64 -13.06
CA GLN A 14 -0.98 -1.11 -11.72
C GLN A 14 -1.34 0.37 -11.56
N ASP A 15 -1.15 1.18 -12.61
CA ASP A 15 -1.49 2.61 -12.58
C ASP A 15 -3.00 2.82 -12.37
N LEU A 16 -3.83 1.91 -12.88
CA LEU A 16 -5.28 1.93 -12.64
C LEU A 16 -5.62 1.71 -11.17
N PHE A 17 -4.90 0.81 -10.50
CA PHE A 17 -5.10 0.56 -9.06
C PHE A 17 -4.57 1.72 -8.21
N ILE A 18 -3.45 2.33 -8.61
CA ILE A 18 -2.90 3.54 -7.97
C ILE A 18 -3.89 4.70 -8.10
N ASP A 19 -4.42 4.95 -9.29
CA ASP A 19 -5.45 5.98 -9.54
C ASP A 19 -6.70 5.73 -8.70
N LEU A 20 -7.17 4.48 -8.62
CA LEU A 20 -8.33 4.11 -7.82
C LEU A 20 -8.08 4.35 -6.33
N ALA A 21 -6.92 3.93 -5.81
CA ALA A 21 -6.55 4.13 -4.42
C ALA A 21 -6.42 5.63 -4.08
N ALA A 22 -5.85 6.43 -4.98
CA ALA A 22 -5.79 7.89 -4.84
C ALA A 22 -7.19 8.50 -4.79
N ALA A 23 -8.11 8.08 -5.68
CA ALA A 23 -9.48 8.56 -5.70
C ALA A 23 -10.25 8.20 -4.42
N ILE A 24 -10.05 7.00 -3.88
CA ILE A 24 -10.60 6.59 -2.58
C ILE A 24 -10.02 7.46 -1.46
N GLY A 25 -8.70 7.70 -1.48
CA GLY A 25 -8.01 8.54 -0.51
C GLY A 25 -8.58 9.97 -0.46
N VAL A 26 -8.76 10.61 -1.62
CA VAL A 26 -9.37 11.95 -1.71
C VAL A 26 -10.79 11.96 -1.14
N ARG A 27 -11.55 10.88 -1.34
CA ARG A 27 -12.91 10.78 -0.81
C ARG A 27 -12.96 10.49 0.69
N ALA A 28 -11.94 9.83 1.23
CA ALA A 28 -11.81 9.51 2.65
C ALA A 28 -11.17 10.64 3.48
N ALA A 29 -10.36 11.50 2.84
CA ALA A 29 -9.69 12.66 3.44
C ALA A 29 -10.54 13.47 4.42
N PRO A 30 -11.80 13.89 4.11
CA PRO A 30 -12.60 14.68 5.04
C PRO A 30 -12.90 13.99 6.38
N TYR A 31 -12.77 12.67 6.46
CA TYR A 31 -12.98 11.89 7.69
C TYR A 31 -11.67 11.53 8.37
N VAL A 32 -10.62 11.25 7.60
CA VAL A 32 -9.32 10.79 8.10
C VAL A 32 -8.48 11.97 8.61
N ASP A 33 -8.42 13.07 7.88
CA ASP A 33 -7.59 14.25 8.22
C ASP A 33 -7.93 14.86 9.60
N PRO A 34 -9.21 15.10 9.98
CA PRO A 34 -9.50 15.65 11.30
C PRO A 34 -9.19 14.66 12.43
N LEU A 35 -9.36 13.36 12.18
CA LEU A 35 -9.03 12.32 13.14
C LEU A 35 -7.52 12.22 13.36
N GLU A 36 -6.75 12.33 12.28
CA GLU A 36 -5.30 12.41 12.33
C GLU A 36 -4.84 13.63 13.12
N ALA A 37 -5.34 14.81 12.81
CA ALA A 37 -5.01 16.04 13.53
C ALA A 37 -5.34 15.94 15.03
N ALA A 38 -6.48 15.34 15.38
CA ALA A 38 -6.89 15.15 16.77
C ALA A 38 -5.96 14.16 17.50
N LEU A 39 -5.57 13.06 16.86
CA LEU A 39 -4.68 12.07 17.48
C LEU A 39 -3.24 12.57 17.60
N VAL A 40 -2.73 13.26 16.58
CA VAL A 40 -1.39 13.87 16.60
C VAL A 40 -1.31 14.96 17.66
N SER A 41 -2.29 15.86 17.74
CA SER A 41 -2.29 16.93 18.77
C SER A 41 -2.34 16.37 20.19
N GLN A 42 -3.07 15.27 20.41
CA GLN A 42 -3.09 14.58 21.70
C GLN A 42 -1.75 13.87 21.97
N ALA A 43 -1.16 13.22 20.97
CA ALA A 43 0.14 12.57 21.10
C ALA A 43 1.26 13.59 21.41
N GLU A 44 1.25 14.75 20.75
CA GLU A 44 2.19 15.85 21.03
C GLU A 44 2.03 16.40 22.44
N LYS A 45 0.79 16.47 22.95
CA LYS A 45 0.52 16.94 24.31
C LYS A 45 1.06 15.99 25.38
N TYR A 46 0.94 14.68 25.20
CA TYR A 46 1.35 13.69 26.20
C TYR A 46 2.78 13.17 26.01
N PHE A 47 3.28 13.14 24.78
CA PHE A 47 4.57 12.56 24.42
C PHE A 47 5.35 13.41 23.39
N PRO A 48 5.60 14.71 23.67
CA PRO A 48 6.17 15.64 22.69
C PRO A 48 7.53 15.17 22.15
N THR A 49 8.42 14.72 23.04
CA THR A 49 9.77 14.26 22.68
C THR A 49 9.73 13.09 21.70
N ILE A 50 8.85 12.11 21.93
CA ILE A 50 8.73 10.93 21.07
C ILE A 50 8.23 11.34 19.68
N VAL A 51 7.16 12.15 19.63
CA VAL A 51 6.59 12.61 18.36
C VAL A 51 7.62 13.39 17.54
N HIS A 52 8.38 14.31 18.16
CA HIS A 52 9.42 15.07 17.47
C HIS A 52 10.54 14.18 16.92
N HIS A 53 11.02 13.21 17.69
CA HIS A 53 12.07 12.28 17.21
C HIS A 53 11.57 11.38 16.09
N THR A 54 10.37 10.81 16.22
CA THR A 54 9.79 9.94 15.19
C THR A 54 9.55 10.71 13.90
N ARG A 55 9.02 11.94 13.98
CA ARG A 55 8.80 12.79 12.80
C ARG A 55 10.12 13.18 12.13
N GLY A 56 11.13 13.58 12.92
CA GLY A 56 12.45 13.91 12.40
C GLY A 56 13.12 12.73 11.69
N PHE A 57 13.01 11.52 12.26
CA PHE A 57 13.53 10.30 11.64
C PHE A 57 12.80 9.95 10.35
N LEU A 58 11.46 10.01 10.34
CA LEU A 58 10.65 9.71 9.15
C LEU A 58 11.03 10.62 7.99
N VAL A 59 11.11 11.93 8.24
CA VAL A 59 11.48 12.92 7.21
C VAL A 59 12.91 12.70 6.72
N ALA A 60 13.82 12.26 7.59
CA ALA A 60 15.21 12.02 7.22
C ALA A 60 15.42 10.77 6.33
N VAL A 61 14.52 9.79 6.41
CA VAL A 61 14.61 8.50 5.69
C VAL A 61 13.62 8.42 4.51
N GLU A 62 12.70 9.38 4.38
CA GLU A 62 11.71 9.42 3.31
C GLU A 62 12.38 9.49 1.92
N SER A 63 12.08 8.51 1.07
CA SER A 63 12.49 8.53 -0.35
C SER A 63 11.59 9.50 -1.13
N PRO A 64 12.13 10.29 -2.08
CA PRO A 64 11.33 11.24 -2.86
C PRO A 64 10.20 10.59 -3.68
N LEU A 65 10.35 9.32 -4.04
CA LEU A 65 9.39 8.54 -4.82
C LEU A 65 8.12 8.16 -4.03
N VAL A 66 8.16 8.27 -2.70
CA VAL A 66 7.07 7.86 -1.79
C VAL A 66 5.81 8.72 -2.00
N ARG A 67 5.94 9.94 -2.50
CA ARG A 67 4.81 10.86 -2.71
C ARG A 67 3.88 10.45 -3.85
N GLU A 68 4.36 9.61 -4.76
CA GLU A 68 3.60 9.18 -5.93
C GLU A 68 2.68 7.99 -5.60
N LEU A 69 2.91 7.33 -4.47
CA LEU A 69 2.22 6.11 -4.10
C LEU A 69 1.17 6.37 -3.00
N PRO A 70 -0.02 5.75 -3.12
CA PRO A 70 -1.04 5.83 -2.09
C PRO A 70 -0.59 5.08 -0.82
N LEU A 71 -1.17 5.46 0.32
CA LEU A 71 -1.00 4.77 1.60
C LEU A 71 0.41 4.85 2.23
N MET A 72 1.23 5.79 1.80
CA MET A 72 2.61 5.92 2.30
C MET A 72 2.73 6.63 3.65
N HIS A 73 1.65 7.27 4.13
CA HIS A 73 1.66 7.89 5.44
C HIS A 73 1.47 6.83 6.55
N PRO A 74 2.44 6.61 7.46
CA PRO A 74 2.38 5.50 8.42
C PRO A 74 1.18 5.55 9.37
N PHE A 75 0.65 6.75 9.62
CA PHE A 75 -0.56 6.93 10.41
C PHE A 75 -1.79 6.32 9.73
N HIS A 76 -1.94 6.48 8.41
CA HIS A 76 -3.06 5.89 7.66
C HIS A 76 -2.99 4.37 7.69
N VAL A 77 -1.79 3.81 7.55
CA VAL A 77 -1.55 2.36 7.65
C VAL A 77 -1.96 1.83 9.03
N LEU A 78 -1.55 2.53 10.10
CA LEU A 78 -1.91 2.15 11.46
C LEU A 78 -3.43 2.21 11.70
N LEU A 79 -4.09 3.23 11.17
CA LEU A 79 -5.55 3.36 11.25
C LEU A 79 -6.26 2.22 10.52
N ILE A 80 -5.79 1.85 9.33
CA ILE A 80 -6.33 0.70 8.58
C ILE A 80 -6.13 -0.60 9.35
N ALA A 81 -4.95 -0.81 9.95
CA ALA A 81 -4.67 -1.99 10.76
C ALA A 81 -5.60 -2.07 11.99
N LEU A 82 -5.80 -0.96 12.70
CA LEU A 82 -6.76 -0.88 13.82
C LEU A 82 -8.20 -1.14 13.36
N GLY A 83 -8.61 -0.51 12.25
CA GLY A 83 -9.94 -0.72 11.67
C GLY A 83 -10.17 -2.18 11.27
N TYR A 84 -9.16 -2.83 10.70
CA TYR A 84 -9.19 -4.26 10.37
C TYR A 84 -9.40 -5.10 11.64
N LEU A 85 -8.63 -4.86 12.70
CA LEU A 85 -8.77 -5.60 13.97
C LEU A 85 -10.16 -5.41 14.57
N ILE A 86 -10.66 -4.17 14.64
CA ILE A 86 -12.01 -3.87 15.13
C ILE A 86 -13.05 -4.65 14.31
N THR A 87 -12.92 -4.63 12.98
CA THR A 87 -13.82 -5.34 12.07
C THR A 87 -13.80 -6.85 12.31
N VAL A 88 -12.62 -7.44 12.54
CA VAL A 88 -12.49 -8.87 12.87
C VAL A 88 -13.16 -9.18 14.21
N PHE A 89 -12.92 -8.39 15.26
CA PHE A 89 -13.52 -8.63 16.58
C PHE A 89 -15.04 -8.47 16.57
N VAL A 90 -15.54 -7.40 15.95
CA VAL A 90 -16.99 -7.17 15.81
C VAL A 90 -17.61 -8.26 14.93
N GLY A 91 -16.96 -8.60 13.82
CA GLY A 91 -17.38 -9.68 12.93
C GLY A 91 -17.50 -11.01 13.68
N MET A 92 -16.50 -11.39 14.49
CA MET A 92 -16.57 -12.60 15.31
C MET A 92 -17.77 -12.58 16.26
N GLN A 93 -18.07 -11.44 16.89
CA GLN A 93 -19.20 -11.34 17.82
C GLN A 93 -20.56 -11.46 17.12
N ILE A 94 -20.69 -10.90 15.92
CA ILE A 94 -21.91 -10.99 15.10
C ILE A 94 -22.09 -12.44 14.61
N MET A 95 -21.03 -13.04 14.05
CA MET A 95 -21.04 -14.36 13.43
C MET A 95 -21.36 -15.50 14.40
N LYS A 96 -21.26 -15.28 15.72
CA LYS A 96 -21.75 -16.23 16.74
C LYS A 96 -23.25 -16.56 16.60
N HIS A 97 -24.02 -15.68 15.96
CA HIS A 97 -25.47 -15.83 15.79
C HIS A 97 -25.86 -16.32 14.40
N PHE A 98 -24.88 -16.61 13.54
CA PHE A 98 -25.11 -17.04 12.15
C PHE A 98 -24.48 -18.41 11.90
N ASP A 99 -25.08 -19.16 10.98
CA ASP A 99 -24.49 -20.40 10.50
C ASP A 99 -23.24 -20.13 9.63
N ARG A 100 -22.37 -21.14 9.55
CA ARG A 100 -21.12 -21.05 8.79
C ARG A 100 -21.41 -20.85 7.30
N PHE A 101 -20.91 -19.76 6.74
CA PHE A 101 -20.98 -19.50 5.30
C PHE A 101 -20.02 -20.41 4.52
N GLU A 102 -20.51 -21.01 3.44
CA GLU A 102 -19.70 -21.74 2.48
C GLU A 102 -19.14 -20.77 1.43
N VAL A 103 -17.89 -20.36 1.60
CA VAL A 103 -17.21 -19.38 0.72
C VAL A 103 -16.15 -20.03 -0.19
N LYS A 104 -16.34 -21.29 -0.57
CA LYS A 104 -15.34 -22.07 -1.32
C LYS A 104 -14.93 -21.40 -2.63
N THR A 105 -15.90 -21.00 -3.45
CA THR A 105 -15.64 -20.34 -4.74
C THR A 105 -14.91 -19.00 -4.56
N PHE A 106 -15.32 -18.22 -3.56
CA PHE A 106 -14.67 -16.95 -3.23
C PHE A 106 -13.23 -17.17 -2.77
N SER A 107 -12.98 -18.16 -1.92
CA SER A 107 -11.65 -18.52 -1.46
C SER A 107 -10.75 -18.98 -2.61
N LEU A 108 -11.27 -19.84 -3.51
CA LEU A 108 -10.51 -20.30 -4.67
C LEU A 108 -10.14 -19.13 -5.60
N PHE A 109 -11.10 -18.28 -5.92
CA PHE A 109 -10.88 -17.10 -6.77
C PHE A 109 -9.88 -16.13 -6.14
N HIS A 110 -10.03 -15.83 -4.85
CA HIS A 110 -9.12 -14.96 -4.11
C HIS A 110 -7.69 -15.48 -4.12
N ASN A 111 -7.49 -16.76 -3.80
CA ASN A 111 -6.15 -17.36 -3.80
C ASN A 111 -5.53 -17.38 -5.20
N PHE A 112 -6.33 -17.65 -6.24
CA PHE A 112 -5.86 -17.58 -7.62
C PHE A 112 -5.37 -16.15 -7.95
N CYS A 113 -6.15 -15.12 -7.63
CA CYS A 113 -5.73 -13.73 -7.83
C CYS A 113 -4.44 -13.38 -7.07
N LEU A 114 -4.32 -13.82 -5.81
CA LEU A 114 -3.11 -13.57 -5.01
C LEU A 114 -1.86 -14.23 -5.62
N VAL A 115 -1.99 -15.46 -6.13
CA VAL A 115 -0.90 -16.14 -6.84
C VAL A 115 -0.53 -15.38 -8.11
N SER A 116 -1.50 -14.92 -8.89
CA SER A 116 -1.24 -14.13 -10.10
C SER A 116 -0.53 -12.81 -9.81
N ILE A 117 -0.96 -12.09 -8.77
CA ILE A 117 -0.30 -10.84 -8.33
C ILE A 117 1.13 -11.12 -7.84
N SER A 118 1.33 -12.20 -7.09
CA SER A 118 2.65 -12.59 -6.60
C SER A 118 3.60 -12.94 -7.74
N ALA A 119 3.12 -13.67 -8.76
CA ALA A 119 3.89 -13.98 -9.96
C ALA A 119 4.25 -12.72 -10.76
N TYR A 120 3.31 -11.78 -10.88
CA TYR A 120 3.55 -10.48 -11.53
C TYR A 120 4.65 -9.68 -10.83
N MET A 121 4.56 -9.49 -9.52
CA MET A 121 5.58 -8.77 -8.74
C MET A 121 6.95 -9.45 -8.80
N CYS A 122 6.97 -10.79 -8.71
CA CYS A 122 8.21 -11.56 -8.86
C CYS A 122 8.86 -11.33 -10.23
N GLY A 123 8.06 -11.36 -11.30
CA GLY A 123 8.53 -11.07 -12.66
C GLY A 123 9.09 -9.66 -12.80
N GLY A 124 8.40 -8.65 -12.23
CA GLY A 124 8.86 -7.26 -12.20
C GLY A 124 10.21 -7.12 -11.51
N ILE A 125 10.35 -7.66 -10.29
CA ILE A 125 11.60 -7.62 -9.52
C ILE A 125 12.74 -8.31 -10.27
N LEU A 126 12.49 -9.47 -10.89
CA LEU A 126 13.51 -10.18 -11.66
C LEU A 126 13.95 -9.39 -12.90
N TYR A 127 13.00 -8.75 -13.60
CA TYR A 127 13.29 -7.93 -14.76
C TYR A 127 14.11 -6.70 -14.39
N GLU A 128 13.75 -6.00 -13.31
CA GLU A 128 14.51 -4.85 -12.82
C GLU A 128 15.91 -5.25 -12.36
N ALA A 129 16.03 -6.32 -11.56
CA ALA A 129 17.31 -6.82 -11.10
C ALA A 129 18.22 -7.20 -12.27
N TYR A 130 17.66 -7.78 -13.33
CA TYR A 130 18.42 -8.10 -14.55
C TYR A 130 18.88 -6.85 -15.29
N GLN A 131 18.00 -5.87 -15.51
CA GLN A 131 18.33 -4.62 -16.21
C GLN A 131 19.35 -3.78 -15.42
N ALA A 132 19.23 -3.74 -14.10
CA ALA A 132 20.12 -3.02 -13.21
C ALA A 132 21.41 -3.80 -12.87
N ASN A 133 21.60 -5.01 -13.41
CA ASN A 133 22.76 -5.89 -13.18
C ASN A 133 23.05 -6.12 -11.69
N TYR A 134 22.01 -6.38 -10.91
CA TYR A 134 22.13 -6.60 -9.47
C TYR A 134 22.92 -7.88 -9.16
N GLY A 135 23.77 -7.78 -8.14
CA GLY A 135 24.45 -8.92 -7.53
C GLY A 135 23.58 -9.60 -6.47
N LEU A 136 24.09 -10.68 -5.87
CA LEU A 136 23.42 -11.34 -4.73
C LEU A 136 23.53 -10.54 -3.43
N PHE A 137 24.50 -9.64 -3.34
CA PHE A 137 24.80 -8.84 -2.15
C PHE A 137 25.12 -7.40 -2.54
N GLU A 138 24.93 -6.47 -1.59
CA GLU A 138 25.34 -5.05 -1.70
C GLU A 138 24.77 -4.27 -2.90
N ASN A 139 23.52 -4.53 -3.29
CA ASN A 139 22.82 -3.66 -4.23
C ASN A 139 22.40 -2.36 -3.52
N ALA A 140 22.87 -1.23 -4.02
CA ALA A 140 22.44 0.08 -3.52
C ALA A 140 20.99 0.37 -3.97
N ALA A 141 20.23 1.04 -3.11
CA ALA A 141 18.92 1.55 -3.50
C ALA A 141 19.11 2.66 -4.54
N ASP A 142 18.49 2.51 -5.70
CA ASP A 142 18.40 3.59 -6.67
C ASP A 142 17.22 4.50 -6.29
N HIS A 143 17.48 5.81 -6.32
CA HIS A 143 16.49 6.86 -6.06
C HIS A 143 16.13 7.64 -7.33
N THR A 144 16.63 7.23 -8.50
CA THR A 144 16.22 7.80 -9.78
C THR A 144 14.82 7.34 -10.17
N ALA A 145 14.12 8.14 -10.96
CA ALA A 145 12.80 7.81 -11.50
C ALA A 145 12.85 6.85 -12.70
N GLN A 146 13.96 6.10 -12.88
CA GLN A 146 14.19 5.25 -14.06
C GLN A 146 13.81 3.77 -13.86
N GLY A 147 13.15 3.44 -12.74
CA GLY A 147 12.60 2.10 -12.49
C GLY A 147 11.20 1.89 -13.08
N LEU A 148 10.75 0.63 -13.09
CA LEU A 148 9.32 0.35 -13.18
C LEU A 148 8.66 0.80 -11.86
N PRO A 149 7.48 1.43 -11.91
CA PRO A 149 6.69 1.71 -10.72
C PRO A 149 6.21 0.44 -10.03
#